data_AF-A0A925WFV2-F1
#
_entry.id   AF-A0A925WFV2-F1
#
_cell.length_a   1.000
_cell.length_b   1.000
_cell.length_c   1.000
_cell.angle_alpha   90.00
_cell.angle_beta   90.00
_cell.angle_gamma   90.00
#
_symmetry.space_group_name_H-M   'P 1'
#
loop_
_entity.id
_entity.type
_entity.pdbx_description
1 polymer ?
#
loop_
_entity_poly.entity_id
_entity_poly.type
_entity_poly.pdbx_seq_one_letter_code
_entity_poly.pdbx_strand_id
1 'polypeptide(L)'
;MKTRLAFLLGSLALAGLIAFNFSKPAAPVSLPSNLSGTDRHHADLAKVSRETLPLPRSYRPQRSDREELILQLVHDIEQALNSPNRADRELVFTNLLSALIAQDPARAAQLAEATEPDQGRADLLRRVAQEWAAVNPAAAIEWASRLEFPNERVGSLVDSCLQIAQSDPAEAIALAERFELGCYYSTLENLVQLWAEKDFSAALDWVRTQPEGDQRDLSIARVAFQQAQTKPDAAVRFILEYMTPGDAQVEAAISILHQWVLRDPAGAAVWVELFPEGPLRQRAQKEITGFQAAQLLQ
;
A
#
# COMPACT_ATOMS: atom_id res chain seq x y z
N MET A 1 5.65 23.29 -56.89
CA MET A 1 7.10 23.42 -57.20
C MET A 1 7.87 23.09 -55.92
N LYS A 2 8.53 21.91 -55.87
CA LYS A 2 10.01 21.76 -55.84
C LYS A 2 10.60 22.06 -54.44
N THR A 3 11.33 21.20 -53.72
CA THR A 3 11.89 19.86 -53.98
C THR A 3 12.48 19.27 -52.68
N ARG A 4 12.25 17.96 -52.48
CA ARG A 4 13.04 16.88 -51.83
C ARG A 4 14.42 17.22 -51.21
N LEU A 5 14.76 16.57 -50.09
CA LEU A 5 15.78 15.50 -50.08
C LEU A 5 15.67 14.58 -48.85
N ALA A 6 15.63 13.28 -49.13
CA ALA A 6 15.82 12.19 -48.19
C ALA A 6 17.30 11.74 -48.23
N PHE A 7 17.84 11.24 -47.12
CA PHE A 7 18.89 10.22 -47.17
C PHE A 7 18.77 9.25 -45.98
N LEU A 8 18.79 7.97 -46.35
CA LEU A 8 18.77 6.74 -45.56
C LEU A 8 20.21 6.31 -45.21
N LEU A 9 20.27 5.25 -44.38
CA LEU A 9 21.39 4.33 -44.04
C LEU A 9 22.06 4.69 -42.69
N GLY A 10 22.23 3.80 -41.71
CA GLY A 10 22.09 2.34 -41.66
C GLY A 10 23.09 1.78 -40.63
N SER A 11 22.73 0.68 -39.96
CA SER A 11 23.57 -0.16 -39.07
C SER A 11 23.90 0.44 -37.69
N LEU A 12 24.04 -0.30 -36.58
CA LEU A 12 24.38 -1.71 -36.41
C LEU A 12 23.83 -2.17 -35.04
N ALA A 13 23.27 -3.38 -35.01
CA ALA A 13 22.88 -4.08 -33.78
C ALA A 13 24.12 -4.50 -32.98
N LEU A 14 24.12 -4.29 -31.66
CA LEU A 14 25.02 -4.97 -30.73
C LEU A 14 24.19 -5.67 -29.65
N ALA A 15 23.97 -6.96 -29.88
CA ALA A 15 23.41 -7.89 -28.91
C ALA A 15 24.51 -8.24 -27.89
N GLY A 16 24.41 -7.70 -26.67
CA GLY A 16 25.20 -8.11 -25.52
C GLY A 16 24.45 -9.16 -24.71
N LEU A 17 24.83 -10.43 -24.89
CA LEU A 17 24.43 -11.54 -24.02
C LEU A 17 24.91 -11.25 -22.58
N ILE A 18 23.99 -11.14 -21.62
CA ILE A 18 24.30 -11.36 -20.20
C ILE A 18 23.64 -12.68 -19.81
N ALA A 19 24.47 -13.70 -19.61
CA ALA A 19 24.06 -15.02 -19.21
C ALA A 19 23.50 -15.01 -17.78
N PHE A 20 22.24 -15.43 -17.66
CA PHE A 20 21.59 -15.78 -16.40
C PHE A 20 22.32 -16.96 -15.76
N ASN A 21 22.93 -16.74 -14.60
CA ASN A 21 23.55 -17.81 -13.81
C ASN A 21 22.46 -18.49 -12.96
N PHE A 22 22.00 -19.67 -13.40
CA PHE A 22 21.08 -20.51 -12.64
C PHE A 22 21.82 -21.19 -11.47
N SER A 23 21.64 -20.66 -10.26
CA SER A 23 22.04 -21.37 -9.04
C SER A 23 20.99 -22.46 -8.74
N LYS A 24 21.42 -23.73 -8.72
CA LYS A 24 20.59 -24.90 -8.43
C LYS A 24 20.00 -24.85 -7.01
N PRO A 25 18.78 -25.37 -6.78
CA PRO A 25 18.24 -25.54 -5.44
C PRO A 25 18.93 -26.69 -4.68
N ALA A 26 19.19 -26.47 -3.39
CA ALA A 26 19.74 -27.46 -2.47
C ALA A 26 18.78 -28.64 -2.23
N ALA A 27 19.32 -29.85 -2.19
CA ALA A 27 18.60 -31.09 -1.90
C ALA A 27 18.24 -31.22 -0.41
N PRO A 28 17.16 -31.96 -0.05
CA PRO A 28 16.73 -32.12 1.34
C PRO A 28 17.65 -33.06 2.13
N VAL A 29 17.94 -32.68 3.38
CA VAL A 29 18.73 -33.44 4.35
C VAL A 29 17.96 -34.66 4.83
N SER A 30 18.49 -35.86 4.54
CA SER A 30 18.01 -37.14 5.05
C SER A 30 18.62 -37.46 6.42
N LEU A 31 17.77 -37.74 7.42
CA LEU A 31 18.16 -38.22 8.75
C LEU A 31 18.49 -39.73 8.72
N PRO A 32 19.55 -40.18 9.44
CA PRO A 32 19.89 -41.60 9.50
C PRO A 32 19.00 -42.36 10.50
N SER A 33 18.65 -43.58 10.10
CA SER A 33 17.89 -44.56 10.86
C SER A 33 18.83 -45.53 11.60
N ASN A 34 18.33 -46.13 12.69
CA ASN A 34 18.81 -47.33 13.39
C ASN A 34 19.90 -47.08 14.47
N LEU A 35 19.88 -47.61 15.70
CA LEU A 35 19.59 -48.99 16.13
C LEU A 35 19.09 -49.13 17.58
N SER A 36 18.41 -50.25 17.78
CA SER A 36 17.99 -50.94 19.00
C SER A 36 19.03 -51.08 20.13
N GLY A 37 18.55 -51.02 21.38
CA GLY A 37 19.24 -51.48 22.58
C GLY A 37 18.24 -51.80 23.68
N THR A 38 18.20 -53.07 24.07
CA THR A 38 17.39 -53.71 25.12
C THR A 38 17.69 -53.16 26.52
N ASP A 39 16.66 -52.99 27.37
CA ASP A 39 16.67 -53.68 28.67
C ASP A 39 15.30 -53.67 29.37
N ARG A 40 14.98 -54.84 29.94
CA ARG A 40 13.80 -55.16 30.74
C ARG A 40 14.08 -54.80 32.20
N HIS A 41 13.12 -54.18 32.89
CA HIS A 41 12.54 -54.65 34.17
C HIS A 41 11.69 -53.53 34.82
N HIS A 42 10.62 -53.97 35.50
CA HIS A 42 9.66 -53.22 36.34
C HIS A 42 8.35 -52.73 35.69
N ALA A 43 7.48 -53.72 35.48
CA ALA A 43 6.15 -53.86 36.08
C ALA A 43 5.31 -52.60 36.40
N ASP A 44 4.10 -52.64 35.84
CA ASP A 44 2.82 -52.23 36.43
C ASP A 44 2.59 -50.74 36.71
N LEU A 45 2.17 -50.01 35.68
CA LEU A 45 1.05 -49.05 35.80
C LEU A 45 0.20 -49.06 34.52
N ALA A 46 -1.07 -49.36 34.73
CA ALA A 46 -2.08 -49.63 33.72
C ALA A 46 -2.63 -48.37 33.03
N LYS A 47 -3.16 -48.59 31.81
CA LYS A 47 -4.18 -47.80 31.07
C LYS A 47 -3.74 -46.44 30.53
N VAL A 48 -3.50 -46.35 29.23
CA VAL A 48 -4.37 -45.70 28.20
C VAL A 48 -3.80 -46.06 26.82
N SER A 49 -4.58 -46.81 26.04
CA SER A 49 -4.26 -47.18 24.66
C SER A 49 -4.23 -45.94 23.75
N ARG A 50 -3.11 -45.69 23.08
CA ARG A 50 -3.04 -44.81 21.91
C ARG A 50 -3.28 -45.64 20.66
N GLU A 51 -4.53 -45.79 20.27
CA GLU A 51 -4.87 -46.09 18.88
C GLU A 51 -4.62 -44.83 18.05
N THR A 52 -3.61 -44.87 17.20
CA THR A 52 -3.36 -43.84 16.19
C THR A 52 -4.32 -44.07 15.03
N LEU A 53 -5.46 -43.37 15.05
CA LEU A 53 -6.35 -43.31 13.88
C LEU A 53 -5.62 -42.60 12.71
N PRO A 54 -5.69 -43.13 11.48
CA PRO A 54 -5.19 -42.42 10.30
C PRO A 54 -6.05 -41.17 10.04
N LEU A 55 -5.39 -40.04 9.78
CA LEU A 55 -6.03 -38.75 9.51
C LEU A 55 -6.97 -38.84 8.28
N PRO A 56 -8.24 -38.38 8.37
CA PRO A 56 -9.11 -38.32 7.20
C PRO A 56 -8.66 -37.24 6.21
N ARG A 57 -8.78 -37.57 4.92
CA ARG A 57 -8.54 -36.70 3.76
C ARG A 57 -9.36 -35.40 3.85
N SER A 58 -8.69 -34.26 3.62
CA SER A 58 -9.22 -32.95 3.22
C SER A 58 -10.71 -32.69 3.54
N TYR A 59 -10.99 -32.14 4.73
CA TYR A 59 -12.30 -31.62 5.09
C TYR A 59 -12.71 -30.50 4.10
N ARG A 60 -13.69 -30.77 3.25
CA ARG A 60 -14.47 -29.73 2.56
C ARG A 60 -15.74 -29.53 3.38
N PRO A 61 -15.93 -28.37 4.04
CA PRO A 61 -17.15 -28.12 4.81
C PRO A 61 -18.39 -28.25 3.91
N GLN A 62 -19.48 -28.82 4.44
CA GLN A 62 -20.75 -28.88 3.72
C GLN A 62 -21.35 -27.48 3.62
N ARG A 63 -22.25 -27.25 2.65
CA ARG A 63 -22.88 -25.94 2.45
C ARG A 63 -23.65 -25.48 3.70
N SER A 64 -24.24 -26.42 4.45
CA SER A 64 -24.87 -26.20 5.76
C SER A 64 -23.90 -25.61 6.78
N ASP A 65 -22.70 -26.18 6.88
CA ASP A 65 -21.73 -25.83 7.91
C ASP A 65 -21.15 -24.43 7.69
N ARG A 66 -21.01 -24.02 6.42
CA ARG A 66 -20.58 -22.65 6.06
C ARG A 66 -21.66 -21.62 6.40
N GLU A 67 -22.91 -21.92 6.11
CA GLU A 67 -24.02 -21.01 6.39
C GLU A 67 -24.21 -20.84 7.91
N GLU A 68 -24.11 -21.92 8.68
CA GLU A 68 -24.13 -21.88 10.14
C GLU A 68 -22.96 -21.06 10.71
N LEU A 69 -21.74 -21.24 10.17
CA LEU A 69 -20.58 -20.43 10.56
C LEU A 69 -20.80 -18.93 10.28
N ILE A 70 -21.34 -18.57 9.12
CA ILE A 70 -21.62 -17.17 8.77
C ILE A 70 -22.63 -16.57 9.75
N LEU A 71 -23.70 -17.30 10.07
CA LEU A 71 -24.70 -16.85 11.04
C LEU A 71 -24.11 -16.68 12.44
N GLN A 72 -23.24 -17.59 12.86
CA GLN A 72 -22.54 -17.49 14.15
C GLN A 72 -21.62 -16.26 14.19
N LEU A 73 -20.85 -16.01 13.13
CA LEU A 73 -19.96 -14.84 13.04
C LEU A 73 -20.74 -13.53 13.10
N VAL A 74 -21.87 -13.43 12.39
CA VAL A 74 -22.75 -12.26 12.46
C VAL A 74 -23.25 -12.05 13.89
N HIS A 75 -23.76 -13.10 14.53
CA HIS A 75 -24.23 -13.04 15.91
C HIS A 75 -23.13 -12.58 16.89
N ASP A 76 -21.93 -13.15 16.78
CA ASP A 76 -20.81 -12.82 17.66
C ASP A 76 -20.35 -11.36 17.48
N ILE A 77 -20.36 -10.85 16.24
CA ILE A 77 -20.05 -9.44 15.97
C ILE A 77 -21.09 -8.53 16.61
N GLU A 78 -22.39 -8.81 16.42
CA GLU A 78 -23.46 -8.00 17.01
C GLU A 78 -23.40 -7.98 18.54
N GLN A 79 -23.15 -9.13 19.17
CA GLN A 79 -22.95 -9.21 20.63
C GLN A 79 -21.74 -8.39 21.08
N ALA A 80 -20.62 -8.51 20.36
CA ALA A 80 -19.39 -7.80 20.68
C ALA A 80 -19.53 -6.28 20.54
N LEU A 81 -20.20 -5.79 19.48
CA LEU A 81 -20.47 -4.36 19.26
C LEU A 81 -21.35 -3.77 20.37
N ASN A 82 -22.32 -4.54 20.88
CA ASN A 82 -23.22 -4.12 21.96
C ASN A 82 -22.61 -4.29 23.37
N SER A 83 -21.44 -4.92 23.50
CA SER A 83 -20.80 -5.10 24.80
C SER A 83 -20.36 -3.75 25.39
N PRO A 84 -20.54 -3.50 26.71
CA PRO A 84 -19.99 -2.32 27.37
C PRO A 84 -18.47 -2.36 27.43
N ASN A 85 -17.85 -3.55 27.33
CA ASN A 85 -16.41 -3.73 27.39
C ASN A 85 -15.75 -3.34 26.06
N ARG A 86 -14.76 -2.44 26.13
CA ARG A 86 -14.00 -2.00 24.95
C ARG A 86 -13.23 -3.13 24.28
N ALA A 87 -12.69 -4.07 25.07
CA ALA A 87 -11.92 -5.19 24.52
C ALA A 87 -12.78 -6.08 23.63
N ASP A 88 -14.05 -6.29 23.98
CA ASP A 88 -14.97 -7.09 23.18
C ASP A 88 -15.26 -6.40 21.84
N ARG A 89 -15.49 -5.08 21.85
CA ARG A 89 -15.65 -4.29 20.62
C ARG A 89 -14.41 -4.33 19.73
N GLU A 90 -13.22 -4.38 20.33
CA GLU A 90 -11.94 -4.49 19.61
C GLU A 90 -11.77 -5.86 18.92
N LEU A 91 -12.36 -6.94 19.46
CA LEU A 91 -12.35 -8.27 18.83
C LEU A 91 -13.03 -8.27 17.45
N VAL A 92 -14.02 -7.40 17.25
CA VAL A 92 -14.70 -7.24 15.96
C VAL A 92 -13.69 -6.87 14.88
N PHE A 93 -12.89 -5.83 15.13
CA PHE A 93 -11.94 -5.30 14.15
C PHE A 93 -10.67 -6.13 14.04
N THR A 94 -10.28 -6.86 15.08
CA THR A 94 -9.03 -7.65 15.06
C THR A 94 -9.21 -9.04 14.47
N ASN A 95 -10.41 -9.64 14.56
CA ASN A 95 -10.61 -11.03 14.15
C ASN A 95 -11.99 -11.30 13.49
N LEU A 96 -13.09 -10.99 14.18
CA LEU A 96 -14.41 -11.49 13.78
C LEU A 96 -14.85 -10.96 12.41
N LEU A 97 -14.64 -9.66 12.17
CA LEU A 97 -15.03 -9.05 10.89
C LEU A 97 -14.20 -9.62 9.73
N SER A 98 -12.89 -9.78 9.90
CA SER A 98 -12.03 -10.38 8.88
C SER A 98 -12.41 -11.84 8.59
N ALA A 99 -12.79 -12.59 9.63
CA ALA A 99 -13.31 -13.95 9.46
C ALA A 99 -14.62 -13.96 8.67
N LEU A 100 -15.55 -13.03 8.96
CA LEU A 100 -16.79 -12.90 8.20
C LEU A 100 -16.53 -12.48 6.75
N ILE A 101 -15.65 -11.52 6.50
CA ILE A 101 -15.29 -11.07 5.14
C ILE A 101 -14.66 -12.22 4.35
N ALA A 102 -13.79 -13.02 4.96
CA ALA A 102 -13.18 -14.18 4.30
C ALA A 102 -14.23 -15.23 3.89
N GLN A 103 -15.34 -15.34 4.62
CA GLN A 103 -16.44 -16.25 4.29
C GLN A 103 -17.45 -15.63 3.33
N ASP A 104 -17.90 -14.42 3.58
CA ASP A 104 -18.95 -13.73 2.82
C ASP A 104 -18.83 -12.20 2.99
N PRO A 105 -18.06 -11.51 2.11
CA PRO A 105 -17.91 -10.06 2.15
C PRO A 105 -19.24 -9.31 2.00
N ALA A 106 -20.19 -9.86 1.23
CA ALA A 106 -21.49 -9.23 1.02
C ALA A 106 -22.33 -9.28 2.30
N ARG A 107 -22.24 -10.37 3.08
CA ARG A 107 -22.86 -10.43 4.41
C ARG A 107 -22.21 -9.46 5.39
N ALA A 108 -20.88 -9.33 5.38
CA ALA A 108 -20.16 -8.36 6.21
C ALA A 108 -20.58 -6.91 5.88
N ALA A 109 -20.72 -6.60 4.59
CA ALA A 109 -21.23 -5.32 4.11
C ALA A 109 -22.65 -5.02 4.61
N GLN A 110 -23.58 -5.98 4.48
CA GLN A 110 -24.95 -5.85 4.98
C GLN A 110 -24.99 -5.59 6.49
N LEU A 111 -24.16 -6.30 7.27
CA LEU A 111 -24.04 -6.10 8.70
C LEU A 111 -23.53 -4.70 9.04
N ALA A 112 -22.48 -4.24 8.35
CA ALA A 112 -21.93 -2.90 8.54
C ALA A 112 -22.97 -1.82 8.19
N GLU A 113 -23.74 -2.00 7.11
CA GLU A 113 -24.84 -1.10 6.72
C GLU A 113 -26.04 -1.12 7.68
N ALA A 114 -26.24 -2.20 8.43
CA ALA A 114 -27.30 -2.30 9.43
C ALA A 114 -26.87 -1.77 10.81
N THR A 115 -25.57 -1.55 11.02
CA THR A 115 -25.03 -1.06 12.30
C THR A 115 -25.40 0.41 12.53
N GLU A 116 -25.75 0.74 13.77
CA GLU A 116 -26.08 2.12 14.17
C GLU A 116 -24.83 3.03 14.09
N PRO A 117 -24.98 4.32 13.69
CA PRO A 117 -23.84 5.22 13.51
C PRO A 117 -22.93 5.38 14.74
N ASP A 118 -23.49 5.35 15.95
CA ASP A 118 -22.75 5.48 17.21
C ASP A 118 -22.04 4.18 17.64
N GLN A 119 -22.33 3.06 16.98
CA GLN A 119 -21.72 1.74 17.22
C GLN A 119 -20.50 1.46 16.33
N GLY A 120 -19.92 2.49 15.71
CA GLY A 120 -18.73 2.33 14.86
C GLY A 120 -19.03 1.85 13.43
N ARG A 121 -20.27 2.08 12.95
CA ARG A 121 -20.70 1.81 11.57
C ARG A 121 -19.68 2.26 10.52
N ALA A 122 -19.19 3.50 10.63
CA ALA A 122 -18.23 4.05 9.68
C ALA A 122 -16.93 3.24 9.61
N ASP A 123 -16.42 2.78 10.76
CA ASP A 123 -15.19 1.99 10.83
C ASP A 123 -15.40 0.57 10.26
N LEU A 124 -16.58 -0.02 10.49
CA LEU A 124 -16.94 -1.30 9.89
C LEU A 124 -17.02 -1.20 8.37
N LEU A 125 -17.72 -0.20 7.84
CA LEU A 125 -17.88 0.02 6.41
C LEU A 125 -16.51 0.17 5.73
N ARG A 126 -15.65 1.02 6.29
CA ARG A 126 -14.28 1.25 5.80
C ARG A 126 -13.44 -0.03 5.81
N ARG A 127 -13.50 -0.81 6.89
CA ARG A 127 -12.77 -2.08 6.99
C ARG A 127 -13.27 -3.13 6.00
N VAL A 128 -14.58 -3.24 5.81
CA VAL A 128 -15.18 -4.10 4.77
C VAL A 128 -14.72 -3.64 3.39
N ALA A 129 -14.75 -2.33 3.10
CA ALA A 129 -14.30 -1.79 1.82
C ALA A 129 -12.85 -2.13 1.50
N GLN A 130 -11.97 -2.01 2.50
CA GLN A 130 -10.54 -2.33 2.37
C GLN A 130 -10.33 -3.83 2.14
N GLU A 131 -10.80 -4.70 3.04
CA GLU A 131 -10.52 -6.14 2.94
C GLU A 131 -11.25 -6.80 1.78
N TRP A 132 -12.48 -6.36 1.46
CA TRP A 132 -13.18 -6.86 0.29
C TRP A 132 -12.45 -6.45 -0.99
N ALA A 133 -11.94 -5.23 -1.08
CA ALA A 133 -11.14 -4.82 -2.23
C ALA A 133 -9.84 -5.63 -2.39
N ALA A 134 -9.29 -6.17 -1.30
CA ALA A 134 -8.11 -7.06 -1.38
C ALA A 134 -8.42 -8.41 -2.07
N VAL A 135 -9.68 -8.86 -2.05
CA VAL A 135 -10.10 -10.15 -2.62
C VAL A 135 -10.85 -9.97 -3.94
N ASN A 136 -11.75 -8.99 -4.02
CA ASN A 136 -12.55 -8.67 -5.18
C ASN A 136 -12.77 -7.14 -5.29
N PRO A 137 -11.80 -6.42 -5.91
CA PRO A 137 -11.87 -4.98 -6.15
C PRO A 137 -13.19 -4.51 -6.75
N ALA A 138 -13.65 -5.19 -7.80
CA ALA A 138 -14.83 -4.77 -8.55
C ALA A 138 -16.10 -4.79 -7.70
N ALA A 139 -16.32 -5.87 -6.94
CA ALA A 139 -17.48 -5.99 -6.08
C ALA A 139 -17.44 -5.01 -4.91
N ALA A 140 -16.25 -4.80 -4.30
CA ALA A 140 -16.07 -3.83 -3.22
C ALA A 140 -16.39 -2.40 -3.68
N ILE A 141 -15.91 -2.00 -4.85
CA ILE A 141 -16.18 -0.69 -5.46
C ILE A 141 -17.68 -0.53 -5.81
N GLU A 142 -18.29 -1.56 -6.40
CA GLU A 142 -19.72 -1.54 -6.74
C GLU A 142 -20.58 -1.37 -5.50
N TRP A 143 -20.25 -2.07 -4.41
CA TRP A 143 -20.89 -1.92 -3.12
C TRP A 143 -20.66 -0.53 -2.50
N ALA A 144 -19.41 -0.12 -2.34
CA ALA A 144 -19.05 1.16 -1.71
C ALA A 144 -19.70 2.35 -2.43
N SER A 145 -19.78 2.33 -3.77
CA SER A 145 -20.43 3.37 -4.57
C SER A 145 -21.95 3.51 -4.35
N ARG A 146 -22.61 2.49 -3.78
CA ARG A 146 -24.05 2.45 -3.54
C ARG A 146 -24.43 2.80 -2.10
N LEU A 147 -23.45 3.00 -1.22
CA LEU A 147 -23.71 3.43 0.16
C LEU A 147 -24.51 4.74 0.15
N GLU A 148 -25.57 4.78 0.96
CA GLU A 148 -26.54 5.88 0.99
C GLU A 148 -25.88 7.21 1.41
N PHE A 149 -25.10 7.16 2.49
CA PHE A 149 -24.50 8.36 3.09
C PHE A 149 -23.21 8.77 2.35
N PRO A 150 -23.11 10.03 1.86
CA PRO A 150 -21.96 10.48 1.08
C PRO A 150 -20.59 10.30 1.75
N ASN A 151 -20.49 10.58 3.06
CA ASN A 151 -19.21 10.46 3.77
C ASN A 151 -18.76 8.99 3.91
N GLU A 152 -19.70 8.08 4.15
CA GLU A 152 -19.44 6.63 4.22
C GLU A 152 -19.03 6.07 2.86
N ARG A 153 -19.72 6.51 1.81
CA ARG A 153 -19.40 6.18 0.41
C ARG A 153 -17.99 6.63 0.03
N VAL A 154 -17.66 7.91 0.26
CA VAL A 154 -16.33 8.45 -0.06
C VAL A 154 -15.25 7.74 0.74
N GLY A 155 -15.41 7.59 2.06
CA GLY A 155 -14.42 6.91 2.90
C GLY A 155 -14.17 5.47 2.48
N SER A 156 -15.24 4.72 2.16
CA SER A 156 -15.15 3.33 1.71
C SER A 156 -14.48 3.23 0.33
N LEU A 157 -14.84 4.10 -0.61
CA LEU A 157 -14.21 4.14 -1.94
C LEU A 157 -12.72 4.48 -1.86
N VAL A 158 -12.34 5.43 -1.00
CA VAL A 158 -10.93 5.80 -0.78
C VAL A 158 -10.14 4.60 -0.25
N ASP A 159 -10.64 3.91 0.77
CA ASP A 159 -9.94 2.74 1.33
C ASP A 159 -9.86 1.58 0.34
N SER A 160 -10.91 1.35 -0.45
CA SER A 160 -10.85 0.40 -1.56
C SER A 160 -9.78 0.79 -2.59
N CYS A 161 -9.69 2.07 -2.99
CA CYS A 161 -8.66 2.52 -3.94
C CYS A 161 -7.25 2.35 -3.37
N LEU A 162 -7.02 2.70 -2.11
CA LEU A 162 -5.73 2.52 -1.43
C LEU A 162 -5.33 1.04 -1.36
N GLN A 163 -6.30 0.14 -1.15
CA GLN A 163 -6.04 -1.29 -1.18
C GLN A 163 -5.71 -1.77 -2.60
N ILE A 164 -6.48 -1.36 -3.61
CA ILE A 164 -6.26 -1.74 -5.01
C ILE A 164 -4.87 -1.30 -5.47
N ALA A 165 -4.42 -0.12 -5.04
CA ALA A 165 -3.10 0.40 -5.37
C ALA A 165 -1.94 -0.45 -4.82
N GLN A 166 -2.20 -1.38 -3.89
CA GLN A 166 -1.18 -2.36 -3.50
C GLN A 166 -0.82 -3.32 -4.62
N SER A 167 -1.74 -3.63 -5.53
CA SER A 167 -1.52 -4.50 -6.69
C SER A 167 -1.54 -3.76 -8.02
N ASP A 168 -2.42 -2.78 -8.19
CA ASP A 168 -2.60 -2.00 -9.42
C ASP A 168 -2.83 -0.51 -9.11
N PRO A 169 -1.75 0.28 -8.95
CA PRO A 169 -1.85 1.71 -8.71
C PRO A 169 -2.53 2.49 -9.84
N ALA A 170 -2.39 2.04 -11.09
CA ALA A 170 -2.97 2.72 -12.24
C ALA A 170 -4.49 2.57 -12.26
N GLU A 171 -5.00 1.37 -11.97
CA GLU A 171 -6.43 1.15 -11.79
C GLU A 171 -6.97 1.96 -10.61
N ALA A 172 -6.28 1.97 -9.48
CA ALA A 172 -6.71 2.74 -8.31
C ALA A 172 -6.83 4.25 -8.59
N ILE A 173 -5.89 4.83 -9.37
CA ILE A 173 -5.97 6.23 -9.79
C ILE A 173 -7.14 6.47 -10.73
N ALA A 174 -7.34 5.59 -11.72
CA ALA A 174 -8.48 5.70 -12.63
C ALA A 174 -9.83 5.62 -11.90
N LEU A 175 -9.91 4.79 -10.84
CA LEU A 175 -11.07 4.73 -9.95
C LEU A 175 -11.23 6.01 -9.14
N ALA A 176 -10.14 6.55 -8.58
CA ALA A 176 -10.17 7.80 -7.84
C ALA A 176 -10.62 8.98 -8.71
N GLU A 177 -10.17 9.06 -9.96
CA GLU A 177 -10.63 10.06 -10.92
C GLU A 177 -12.11 9.88 -11.28
N ARG A 178 -12.52 8.64 -11.56
CA ARG A 178 -13.91 8.31 -11.92
C ARG A 178 -14.92 8.73 -10.85
N PHE A 179 -14.55 8.58 -9.58
CA PHE A 179 -15.40 8.95 -8.44
C PHE A 179 -15.06 10.32 -7.85
N GLU A 180 -14.21 11.11 -8.53
CA GLU A 180 -13.81 12.46 -8.12
C GLU A 180 -13.23 12.50 -6.68
N LEU A 181 -12.49 11.45 -6.31
CA LEU A 181 -11.91 11.28 -4.96
C LEU A 181 -10.66 12.14 -4.75
N GLY A 182 -10.10 12.73 -5.81
CA GLY A 182 -8.83 13.48 -5.76
C GLY A 182 -8.84 14.66 -4.80
N CYS A 183 -9.99 15.32 -4.60
CA CYS A 183 -10.11 16.44 -3.66
C CYS A 183 -10.29 15.99 -2.20
N TYR A 184 -10.48 14.70 -1.94
CA TYR A 184 -10.68 14.14 -0.61
C TYR A 184 -9.41 13.47 -0.09
N TYR A 185 -9.06 13.75 1.17
CA TYR A 185 -8.03 13.04 1.93
C TYR A 185 -6.64 12.93 1.26
N SER A 186 -6.31 13.83 0.33
CA SER A 186 -5.11 13.71 -0.51
C SER A 186 -4.99 12.33 -1.18
N THR A 187 -6.12 11.76 -1.59
CA THR A 187 -6.19 10.37 -2.07
C THR A 187 -5.31 10.19 -3.30
N LEU A 188 -5.41 11.09 -4.29
CA LEU A 188 -4.63 10.97 -5.51
C LEU A 188 -3.13 11.08 -5.25
N GLU A 189 -2.71 11.99 -4.37
CA GLU A 189 -1.32 12.14 -3.96
C GLU A 189 -0.77 10.86 -3.30
N ASN A 190 -1.55 10.24 -2.42
CA ASN A 190 -1.16 9.01 -1.74
C ASN A 190 -1.05 7.84 -2.74
N LEU A 191 -1.97 7.75 -3.69
CA LEU A 191 -1.95 6.73 -4.75
C LEU A 191 -0.75 6.91 -5.67
N VAL A 192 -0.44 8.14 -6.07
CA VAL A 192 0.73 8.46 -6.91
C VAL A 192 2.03 8.18 -6.16
N GLN A 193 2.11 8.50 -4.87
CA GLN A 193 3.30 8.17 -4.08
C GLN A 193 3.50 6.65 -4.00
N LEU A 194 2.44 5.89 -3.71
CA LEU A 194 2.51 4.43 -3.67
C LEU A 194 2.87 3.83 -5.04
N TRP A 195 2.37 4.42 -6.12
CA TRP A 195 2.78 4.03 -7.47
C TRP A 195 4.26 4.27 -7.68
N ALA A 196 4.77 5.47 -7.34
CA ALA A 196 6.17 5.80 -7.49
C ALA A 196 7.09 4.90 -6.65
N GLU A 197 6.62 4.45 -5.48
CA GLU A 197 7.32 3.49 -4.62
C GLU A 197 7.46 2.11 -5.28
N LYS A 198 6.42 1.64 -5.98
CA LYS A 198 6.39 0.32 -6.64
C LYS A 198 7.02 0.33 -8.04
N ASP A 199 6.70 1.35 -8.83
CA ASP A 199 7.15 1.56 -10.20
C ASP A 199 7.29 3.06 -10.47
N PHE A 200 8.46 3.59 -10.12
CA PHE A 200 8.81 4.98 -10.34
C PHE A 200 8.68 5.41 -11.81
N SER A 201 9.06 4.54 -12.76
CA SER A 201 9.05 4.90 -14.18
C SER A 201 7.63 5.10 -14.68
N ALA A 202 6.74 4.16 -14.36
CA ALA A 202 5.35 4.24 -14.78
C ALA A 202 4.62 5.44 -14.14
N ALA A 203 4.87 5.70 -12.84
CA ALA A 203 4.29 6.87 -12.17
C ALA A 203 4.80 8.20 -12.77
N LEU A 204 6.08 8.27 -13.09
CA LEU A 204 6.69 9.44 -13.75
C LEU A 204 6.09 9.67 -15.15
N ASP A 205 5.93 8.61 -15.93
CA ASP A 205 5.34 8.71 -17.27
C ASP A 205 3.88 9.15 -17.18
N TRP A 206 3.10 8.60 -16.25
CA TRP A 206 1.73 9.02 -16.00
C TRP A 206 1.64 10.50 -15.61
N VAL A 207 2.45 10.98 -14.66
CA VAL A 207 2.36 12.37 -14.18
C VAL A 207 2.67 13.39 -15.29
N ARG A 208 3.54 13.01 -16.23
CA ARG A 208 3.89 13.84 -17.40
C ARG A 208 2.76 13.95 -18.42
N THR A 209 1.84 13.00 -18.44
CA THR A 209 0.66 13.04 -19.31
C THR A 209 -0.51 13.84 -18.73
N GLN A 210 -0.45 14.19 -17.45
CA GLN A 210 -1.49 14.97 -16.80
C GLN A 210 -1.53 16.41 -17.32
N PRO A 211 -2.72 17.04 -17.39
CA PRO A 211 -2.83 18.45 -17.72
C PRO A 211 -2.16 19.33 -16.68
N GLU A 212 -1.63 20.48 -17.10
CA GLU A 212 -1.08 21.50 -16.19
C GLU A 212 -2.14 21.97 -15.19
N GLY A 213 -1.73 22.14 -13.94
CA GLY A 213 -2.60 22.58 -12.84
C GLY A 213 -2.15 22.01 -11.49
N ASP A 214 -2.80 22.49 -10.42
CA ASP A 214 -2.42 22.19 -9.03
C ASP A 214 -2.32 20.69 -8.73
N GLN A 215 -3.26 19.89 -9.25
CA GLN A 215 -3.27 18.45 -9.02
C GLN A 215 -2.07 17.74 -9.65
N ARG A 216 -1.63 18.18 -10.84
CA ARG A 216 -0.43 17.65 -11.49
C ARG A 216 0.81 18.05 -10.71
N ASP A 217 0.87 19.29 -10.25
CA ASP A 217 1.99 19.80 -9.46
C ASP A 217 2.13 19.06 -8.13
N LEU A 218 1.01 18.80 -7.44
CA LEU A 218 0.97 17.95 -6.24
C LEU A 218 1.42 16.51 -6.53
N SER A 219 1.03 15.95 -7.67
CA SER A 219 1.44 14.60 -8.08
C SER A 219 2.94 14.54 -8.44
N ILE A 220 3.47 15.56 -9.10
CA ILE A 220 4.91 15.72 -9.39
C ILE A 220 5.69 15.76 -8.08
N ALA A 221 5.24 16.52 -7.10
CA ALA A 221 5.87 16.60 -5.79
C ALA A 221 5.97 15.21 -5.11
N ARG A 222 4.95 14.35 -5.26
CA ARG A 222 4.97 12.98 -4.70
C ARG A 222 5.95 12.06 -5.42
N VAL A 223 5.99 12.11 -6.76
CA VAL A 223 6.98 11.36 -7.55
C VAL A 223 8.40 11.83 -7.21
N ALA A 224 8.62 13.14 -7.11
CA ALA A 224 9.91 13.73 -6.75
C ALA A 224 10.33 13.33 -5.33
N PHE A 225 9.42 13.38 -4.36
CA PHE A 225 9.69 12.94 -2.99
C PHE A 225 10.17 11.49 -2.94
N GLN A 226 9.58 10.61 -3.76
CA GLN A 226 10.05 9.23 -3.85
C GLN A 226 11.44 9.13 -4.50
N GLN A 227 11.69 9.90 -5.56
CA GLN A 227 13.02 9.94 -6.20
C GLN A 227 14.12 10.42 -5.24
N ALA A 228 13.80 11.36 -4.35
CA ALA A 228 14.75 11.95 -3.42
C ALA A 228 15.37 10.95 -2.44
N GLN A 229 14.69 9.84 -2.18
CA GLN A 229 15.23 8.71 -1.42
C GLN A 229 16.51 8.15 -2.02
N THR A 230 16.79 8.36 -3.31
CA THR A 230 18.03 7.88 -3.95
C THR A 230 18.79 8.96 -4.72
N LYS A 231 18.08 9.95 -5.27
CA LYS A 231 18.63 11.01 -6.14
C LYS A 231 17.99 12.37 -5.81
N PRO A 232 18.30 12.97 -4.66
CA PRO A 232 17.65 14.21 -4.20
C PRO A 232 17.92 15.41 -5.12
N ASP A 233 19.12 15.49 -5.71
CA ASP A 233 19.49 16.51 -6.68
C ASP A 233 18.69 16.41 -8.00
N ALA A 234 18.38 15.18 -8.43
CA ALA A 234 17.55 14.93 -9.60
C ALA A 234 16.08 15.25 -9.29
N ALA A 235 15.63 14.90 -8.08
CA ALA A 235 14.25 15.11 -7.64
C ALA A 235 13.87 16.60 -7.58
N VAL A 236 14.75 17.45 -7.05
CA VAL A 236 14.44 18.88 -7.08
C VAL A 236 14.55 19.47 -8.49
N ARG A 237 15.51 19.02 -9.32
CA ARG A 237 15.55 19.44 -10.73
C ARG A 237 14.25 19.10 -11.45
N PHE A 238 13.69 17.93 -11.17
CA PHE A 238 12.40 17.50 -11.69
C PHE A 238 11.26 18.44 -11.24
N ILE A 239 11.21 18.84 -9.95
CA ILE A 239 10.25 19.85 -9.45
C ILE A 239 10.41 21.19 -10.18
N LEU A 240 11.65 21.68 -10.31
CA LEU A 240 11.94 22.99 -10.91
C LEU A 240 11.60 23.04 -12.40
N GLU A 241 11.73 21.92 -13.10
CA GLU A 241 11.46 21.81 -14.54
C GLU A 241 9.97 21.65 -14.85
N TYR A 242 9.22 20.90 -14.03
CA TYR A 242 7.88 20.46 -14.39
C TYR A 242 6.73 21.07 -13.58
N MET A 243 6.97 21.63 -12.38
CA MET A 243 5.93 22.33 -11.63
C MET A 243 5.85 23.80 -12.03
N THR A 244 4.68 24.40 -11.82
CA THR A 244 4.48 25.84 -12.00
C THR A 244 5.33 26.62 -10.99
N PRO A 245 6.12 27.62 -11.42
CA PRO A 245 6.90 28.45 -10.49
C PRO A 245 6.01 29.17 -9.46
N GLY A 246 6.31 29.00 -8.18
CA GLY A 246 5.55 29.58 -7.08
C GLY A 246 5.78 28.86 -5.75
N ASP A 247 4.95 29.18 -4.76
CA ASP A 247 5.12 28.68 -3.38
C ASP A 247 5.04 27.14 -3.32
N ALA A 248 4.12 26.50 -4.06
CA ALA A 248 4.00 25.04 -4.07
C ALA A 248 5.28 24.34 -4.58
N GLN A 249 5.92 24.89 -5.62
CA GLN A 249 7.19 24.39 -6.12
C GLN A 249 8.32 24.55 -5.09
N VAL A 250 8.36 25.70 -4.39
CA VAL A 250 9.34 25.95 -3.34
C VAL A 250 9.13 24.97 -2.17
N GLU A 251 7.91 24.81 -1.68
CA GLU A 251 7.62 23.90 -0.57
C GLU A 251 7.93 22.44 -0.92
N ALA A 252 7.65 22.00 -2.15
CA ALA A 252 8.02 20.67 -2.60
C ALA A 252 9.55 20.45 -2.64
N ALA A 253 10.30 21.45 -3.12
CA ALA A 253 11.76 21.41 -3.13
C ALA A 253 12.35 21.43 -1.69
N ILE A 254 11.76 22.19 -0.78
CA ILE A 254 12.16 22.23 0.63
C ILE A 254 11.85 20.91 1.34
N SER A 255 10.74 20.26 1.03
CA SER A 255 10.42 18.92 1.56
C SER A 255 11.51 17.89 1.21
N ILE A 256 12.00 17.92 -0.04
CA ILE A 256 13.14 17.09 -0.46
C ILE A 256 14.42 17.47 0.27
N LEU A 257 14.68 18.78 0.44
CA LEU A 257 15.83 19.25 1.19
C LEU A 257 15.83 18.72 2.63
N HIS A 258 14.69 18.76 3.32
CA HIS A 258 14.56 18.22 4.67
C HIS A 258 14.89 16.73 4.72
N GLN A 259 14.39 15.95 3.77
CA GLN A 259 14.72 14.52 3.68
C GLN A 259 16.22 14.29 3.42
N TRP A 260 16.82 15.09 2.54
CA TRP A 260 18.24 14.98 2.23
C TRP A 260 19.11 15.34 3.43
N VAL A 261 18.83 16.44 4.12
CA VAL A 261 19.60 16.92 5.27
C VAL A 261 19.68 15.88 6.39
N LEU A 262 18.61 15.10 6.60
CA LEU A 262 18.60 14.02 7.58
C LEU A 262 19.59 12.88 7.25
N ARG A 263 19.95 12.70 5.97
CA ARG A 263 20.85 11.63 5.51
C ARG A 263 22.26 12.13 5.21
N ASP A 264 22.38 13.29 4.59
CA ASP A 264 23.64 13.88 4.13
C ASP A 264 23.56 15.41 4.25
N PRO A 265 23.77 15.97 5.45
CA PRO A 265 23.67 17.40 5.68
C PRO A 265 24.76 18.19 4.94
N ALA A 266 25.94 17.61 4.73
CA ALA A 266 27.04 18.27 4.02
C ALA A 266 26.73 18.39 2.52
N GLY A 267 26.28 17.31 1.88
CA GLY A 267 25.87 17.32 0.49
C GLY A 267 24.68 18.25 0.25
N ALA A 268 23.68 18.22 1.12
CA ALA A 268 22.54 19.13 1.06
C ALA A 268 22.97 20.61 1.13
N ALA A 269 23.87 20.97 2.05
CA ALA A 269 24.37 22.33 2.20
C ALA A 269 25.14 22.81 0.94
N VAL A 270 26.03 21.98 0.40
CA VAL A 270 26.76 22.30 -0.84
C VAL A 270 25.78 22.52 -1.99
N TRP A 271 24.75 21.68 -2.09
CA TRP A 271 23.83 21.74 -3.20
C TRP A 271 22.89 22.96 -3.15
N VAL A 272 22.51 23.42 -1.94
CA VAL A 272 21.76 24.68 -1.76
C VAL A 272 22.54 25.89 -2.30
N GLU A 273 23.87 25.89 -2.19
CA GLU A 273 24.71 26.96 -2.72
C GLU A 273 24.79 26.99 -4.26
N LEU A 274 24.38 25.91 -4.93
CA LEU A 274 24.33 25.84 -6.40
C LEU A 274 23.05 26.45 -6.98
N PHE A 275 22.08 26.78 -6.14
CA PHE A 275 20.85 27.40 -6.60
C PHE A 275 21.06 28.85 -7.08
N PRO A 276 20.32 29.28 -8.12
CA PRO A 276 20.23 30.71 -8.44
C PRO A 276 19.72 31.51 -7.24
N GLU A 277 20.13 32.78 -7.17
CA GLU A 277 19.55 33.73 -6.22
C GLU A 277 18.03 33.80 -6.38
N GLY A 278 17.29 33.69 -5.28
CA GLY A 278 15.84 33.72 -5.29
C GLY A 278 15.19 33.14 -4.05
N PRO A 279 13.84 33.06 -4.02
CA PRO A 279 13.08 32.60 -2.85
C PRO A 279 13.48 31.20 -2.37
N LEU A 280 13.69 30.26 -3.31
CA LEU A 280 14.08 28.90 -2.96
C LEU A 280 15.44 28.84 -2.24
N ARG A 281 16.47 29.52 -2.78
CA ARG A 281 17.81 29.52 -2.16
C ARG A 281 17.77 30.16 -0.78
N GLN A 282 17.12 31.31 -0.63
CA GLN A 282 16.98 32.00 0.65
C GLN A 282 16.28 31.11 1.70
N ARG A 283 15.18 30.45 1.31
CA ARG A 283 14.48 29.54 2.19
C ARG A 283 15.35 28.33 2.57
N ALA A 284 15.99 27.70 1.59
CA ALA A 284 16.84 26.54 1.80
C ALA A 284 18.04 26.82 2.72
N GLN A 285 18.71 27.98 2.56
CA GLN A 285 19.82 28.40 3.44
C GLN A 285 19.36 28.57 4.89
N LYS A 286 18.16 29.13 5.09
CA LYS A 286 17.56 29.27 6.42
C LYS A 286 17.29 27.90 7.06
N GLU A 287 16.77 26.93 6.30
CA GLU A 287 16.54 25.56 6.77
C GLU A 287 17.85 24.87 7.19
N ILE A 288 18.89 24.96 6.35
CA ILE A 288 20.22 24.38 6.65
C ILE A 288 20.82 24.99 7.92
N THR A 289 20.78 26.32 8.04
CA THR A 289 21.31 27.03 9.21
C THR A 289 20.56 26.63 10.48
N GLY A 290 19.22 26.54 10.41
CA GLY A 290 18.39 26.09 11.53
C GLY A 290 18.72 24.67 11.97
N PHE A 291 18.92 23.75 11.02
CA PHE A 291 19.28 22.36 11.31
C PHE A 291 20.66 22.24 11.97
N GLN A 292 21.67 22.96 11.46
CA GLN A 292 23.02 22.98 12.04
C GLN A 292 23.03 23.54 13.47
N ALA A 293 22.27 24.60 13.72
CA ALA A 293 22.14 25.17 15.06
C ALA A 293 21.52 24.17 16.05
N ALA A 294 20.53 23.37 15.62
CA ALA A 294 19.92 22.34 16.45
C ALA A 294 20.88 21.18 16.78
N GLN A 295 21.76 20.80 15.85
CA GLN A 295 22.77 19.75 16.09
C GLN A 295 23.84 20.17 17.09
N LEU A 296 24.18 21.46 17.17
CA LEU A 296 25.18 21.97 18.13
C LEU A 296 24.66 22.04 19.58
N LEU A 297 23.35 21.87 19.79
CA LEU A 297 22.69 21.92 21.11
C LEU A 297 22.44 20.53 21.71
N GLN A 298 22.75 19.45 21.00
CA GLN A 298 22.64 18.06 21.45
C GLN A 298 24.02 17.50 21.84
#